data_AF-A0A257VSK0-F1
#
_entry.id   AF-A0A257VSK0-F1
#
_cell.length_a   1.000
_cell.length_b   1.000
_cell.length_c   1.000
_cell.angle_alpha   90.00
_cell.angle_beta   90.00
_cell.angle_gamma   90.00
#
_symmetry.space_group_name_H-M   'P 1'
#
loop_
_entity.id
_entity.type
_entity.pdbx_description
1 polymer ?
#
loop_
_entity_poly.entity_id
_entity_poly.type
_entity_poly.pdbx_seq_one_letter_code
_entity_poly.pdbx_strand_id
1 'polypeptide(L)'
;MQERLQKILSGAGITSRRKAEQLIVEGRVSVNGEIVVELGTKADLDTDHIKVDGKLIKKPKGFLYLALNKPAGYVTTMYDPEGRPTVNQLMKGLKERVYPVGRLDYASEGLLLLTNDGEFANRVMS
;
A
#
# COMPACT_ATOMS: atom_id res chain seq x y z
N MET A 1 1.20 2.53 -18.43
CA MET A 1 1.63 1.12 -18.62
C MET A 1 0.62 0.23 -17.91
N GLN A 2 0.24 -0.90 -18.51
CA GLN A 2 -0.69 -1.81 -17.86
C GLN A 2 -0.09 -2.49 -16.62
N GLU A 3 -0.80 -2.39 -15.50
CA GLU A 3 -0.47 -3.06 -14.25
C GLU A 3 -1.67 -3.81 -13.69
N ARG A 4 -1.42 -4.81 -12.83
CA ARG A 4 -2.51 -5.54 -12.14
C ARG A 4 -3.31 -4.56 -11.27
N LEU A 5 -4.63 -4.66 -11.31
CA LEU A 5 -5.54 -3.72 -10.67
C LEU A 5 -5.27 -3.58 -9.16
N GLN A 6 -4.97 -4.67 -8.44
CA GLN A 6 -4.61 -4.59 -7.02
C GLN A 6 -3.29 -3.86 -6.75
N LYS A 7 -2.34 -3.86 -7.71
CA LYS A 7 -1.10 -3.09 -7.61
C LYS A 7 -1.41 -1.60 -7.78
N ILE A 8 -2.26 -1.26 -8.75
CA ILE A 8 -2.70 0.12 -8.99
C ILE A 8 -3.42 0.68 -7.76
N LEU A 9 -4.42 -0.04 -7.23
CA LEU A 9 -5.18 0.38 -6.05
C LEU A 9 -4.28 0.57 -4.83
N SER A 10 -3.30 -0.32 -4.65
CA SER A 10 -2.35 -0.19 -3.55
C SER A 10 -1.37 0.96 -3.74
N GLY A 11 -0.90 1.20 -4.97
CA GLY A 11 0.00 2.31 -5.30
C GLY A 11 -0.68 3.67 -5.21
N ALA A 12 -1.98 3.74 -5.54
CA ALA A 12 -2.83 4.91 -5.34
C ALA A 12 -3.15 5.18 -3.85
N GLY A 13 -2.64 4.37 -2.93
CA GLY A 13 -2.83 4.56 -1.48
C GLY A 13 -4.22 4.18 -0.97
N ILE A 14 -5.06 3.54 -1.79
CA ILE A 14 -6.44 3.18 -1.41
C ILE A 14 -6.45 2.14 -0.30
N THR A 15 -5.66 1.07 -0.46
CA THR A 15 -5.58 -0.01 0.53
C THR A 15 -4.34 -0.90 0.29
N SER A 16 -4.19 -2.00 1.02
CA SER A 16 -3.14 -2.99 0.73
C SER A 16 -3.48 -3.82 -0.52
N ARG A 17 -2.49 -4.44 -1.18
CA ARG A 17 -2.74 -5.33 -2.33
C ARG A 17 -3.77 -6.43 -2.03
N ARG A 18 -3.65 -7.10 -0.88
CA ARG A 18 -4.60 -8.16 -0.47
C ARG A 18 -6.02 -7.62 -0.25
N LYS A 19 -6.15 -6.46 0.40
CA LYS A 19 -7.46 -5.85 0.60
C LYS A 19 -8.03 -5.30 -0.72
N ALA A 20 -7.18 -4.88 -1.65
CA ALA A 20 -7.60 -4.49 -2.99
C ALA A 20 -8.16 -5.69 -3.77
N GLU A 21 -7.56 -6.88 -3.66
CA GLU A 21 -8.13 -8.10 -4.23
C GLU A 21 -9.53 -8.40 -3.66
N GLN A 22 -9.73 -8.23 -2.35
CA GLN A 22 -11.07 -8.37 -1.76
C GLN A 22 -12.07 -7.37 -2.35
N LEU A 23 -11.70 -6.09 -2.49
CA LEU A 23 -12.57 -5.08 -3.09
C LEU A 23 -12.95 -5.42 -4.55
N ILE A 24 -12.03 -6.01 -5.30
CA ILE A 24 -12.28 -6.49 -6.67
C ILE A 24 -13.33 -7.61 -6.62
N VAL A 25 -13.09 -8.68 -5.85
CA VAL A 25 -14.04 -9.81 -5.76
C VAL A 25 -15.42 -9.39 -5.24
N GLU A 26 -15.47 -8.40 -4.34
CA GLU A 26 -16.72 -7.81 -3.83
C GLU A 26 -17.47 -6.94 -4.86
N GLY A 27 -16.93 -6.74 -6.08
CA GLY A 27 -17.55 -5.94 -7.12
C GLY A 27 -17.53 -4.44 -6.84
N ARG A 28 -16.61 -3.98 -5.99
CA ARG A 28 -16.53 -2.57 -5.55
C ARG A 28 -15.63 -1.71 -6.42
N VAL A 29 -14.97 -2.33 -7.40
CA VAL A 29 -14.02 -1.67 -8.30
C VAL A 29 -14.61 -1.67 -9.70
N SER A 30 -14.59 -0.52 -10.36
CA SER A 30 -14.94 -0.42 -11.78
C SER A 30 -13.82 0.22 -12.60
N VAL A 31 -13.71 -0.20 -13.85
CA VAL A 31 -12.76 0.31 -14.84
C VAL A 31 -13.56 0.75 -16.05
N ASN A 32 -13.47 2.03 -16.44
CA ASN A 32 -14.22 2.60 -17.56
C ASN A 32 -15.74 2.38 -17.51
N GLY A 33 -16.30 2.26 -16.30
CA GLY A 33 -17.73 2.07 -16.07
C GLY A 33 -18.16 0.61 -15.88
N GLU A 34 -17.29 -0.35 -16.15
CA GLU A 34 -17.58 -1.77 -15.97
C GLU A 34 -17.08 -2.28 -14.61
N ILE A 35 -17.92 -3.02 -13.89
CA ILE A 35 -17.54 -3.62 -12.60
C ILE A 35 -16.59 -4.79 -12.88
N VAL A 36 -15.43 -4.78 -12.21
CA VAL A 36 -14.42 -5.83 -12.33
C VAL A 36 -14.43 -6.69 -11.08
N VAL A 37 -14.63 -7.99 -11.27
CA VAL A 37 -14.56 -9.01 -10.20
C VAL A 37 -13.43 -10.03 -10.39
N GLU A 38 -12.77 -10.03 -11.55
CA GLU A 38 -11.70 -10.96 -11.88
C GLU A 38 -10.34 -10.49 -11.31
N LEU A 39 -9.72 -11.34 -10.50
CA LEU A 39 -8.38 -11.09 -9.97
C LEU A 39 -7.32 -11.22 -11.06
N GLY A 40 -6.37 -10.29 -11.06
CA GLY A 40 -5.31 -10.26 -12.08
C GLY A 40 -5.64 -9.43 -13.32
N THR A 41 -6.88 -8.92 -13.42
CA THR A 41 -7.24 -7.86 -14.37
C THR A 41 -6.18 -6.76 -14.37
N LYS A 42 -5.78 -6.34 -15.56
CA LYS A 42 -4.84 -5.24 -15.76
C LYS A 42 -5.57 -4.00 -16.23
N ALA A 43 -5.08 -2.85 -15.81
CA ALA A 43 -5.55 -1.54 -16.26
C ALA A 43 -4.36 -0.59 -16.37
N ASP A 44 -4.57 0.57 -16.97
CA ASP A 44 -3.58 1.63 -17.05
C ASP A 44 -4.12 2.90 -16.37
N LEU A 45 -3.51 3.29 -15.25
CA LEU A 45 -3.94 4.45 -14.47
C LEU A 45 -3.78 5.78 -15.22
N ASP A 46 -3.02 5.80 -16.33
CA ASP A 46 -2.89 6.98 -17.20
C ASP A 46 -4.06 7.18 -18.16
N THR A 47 -4.75 6.11 -18.55
CA THR A 47 -5.79 6.16 -19.59
C THR A 47 -7.15 5.68 -19.11
N ASP A 48 -7.20 4.78 -18.12
CA ASP A 48 -8.43 4.17 -17.64
C ASP A 48 -9.04 4.94 -16.45
N HIS A 49 -10.36 5.04 -16.45
CA HIS A 49 -11.14 5.58 -15.33
C HIS A 49 -11.42 4.50 -14.30
N ILE A 50 -10.50 4.34 -13.36
CA ILE A 50 -10.62 3.35 -12.29
C ILE A 50 -11.33 3.99 -11.09
N LYS A 51 -12.43 3.37 -10.64
CA LYS A 51 -13.21 3.83 -9.48
C LYS A 51 -13.28 2.74 -8.41
N VAL A 52 -13.28 3.16 -7.15
CA VAL A 52 -13.60 2.32 -5.99
C VAL A 52 -14.80 2.93 -5.29
N ASP A 53 -15.86 2.15 -5.08
CA ASP A 53 -17.13 2.64 -4.52
C ASP A 53 -17.65 3.90 -5.22
N GLY A 54 -17.54 3.94 -6.55
CA GLY A 54 -17.96 5.07 -7.39
C GLY A 54 -17.01 6.29 -7.38
N LYS A 55 -15.96 6.31 -6.55
CA LYS A 55 -14.99 7.40 -6.48
C LYS A 55 -13.79 7.13 -7.39
N LEU A 56 -13.48 8.08 -8.28
CA LEU A 56 -12.31 8.00 -9.15
C LEU A 56 -11.02 8.03 -8.32
N ILE A 57 -10.17 7.02 -8.52
CA ILE A 57 -8.85 7.00 -7.88
C ILE A 57 -7.91 7.93 -8.64
N LYS A 58 -6.96 8.53 -7.92
CA LYS A 58 -5.94 9.40 -8.51
C LYS A 58 -4.57 8.82 -8.30
N LYS A 59 -3.64 9.20 -9.17
CA LYS A 59 -2.21 8.95 -8.94
C LYS A 59 -1.78 9.58 -7.61
N PRO A 60 -0.89 8.91 -6.87
CA PRO A 60 -0.27 9.53 -5.70
C PRO A 60 0.50 10.80 -6.13
N LYS A 61 0.54 11.79 -5.25
CA LYS A 61 1.18 13.10 -5.54
C LYS A 61 2.70 13.00 -5.73
N GLY A 62 3.32 11.91 -5.28
CA GLY A 62 4.74 11.65 -5.38
C GLY A 62 5.15 10.48 -4.49
N PHE A 63 6.43 10.10 -4.58
CA PHE A 63 7.01 9.12 -3.69
C PHE A 63 7.50 9.76 -2.39
N LEU A 64 7.33 9.03 -1.29
CA LEU A 64 7.81 9.39 0.03
C LEU A 64 8.81 8.32 0.47
N TYR A 65 9.96 8.75 0.97
CA TYR A 65 11.00 7.87 1.51
C TYR A 65 11.36 8.37 2.90
N LEU A 66 11.23 7.50 3.90
CA LEU A 66 11.46 7.82 5.31
C LEU A 66 12.51 6.89 5.88
N ALA A 67 13.39 7.45 6.70
CA ALA A 67 14.30 6.71 7.54
C ALA A 67 13.84 6.83 8.99
N LEU A 68 13.39 5.73 9.58
CA LEU A 68 12.97 5.64 10.96
C LEU A 68 14.04 4.93 11.77
N ASN A 69 14.53 5.56 12.85
CA ASN A 69 15.19 4.80 13.91
C ASN A 69 14.09 4.12 14.74
N LYS A 70 13.79 2.86 14.42
CA LYS A 70 12.73 2.09 15.07
C LYS A 70 13.19 1.73 16.49
N PRO A 71 12.41 2.06 17.54
CA PRO A 71 12.69 1.61 18.90
C PRO A 71 12.31 0.13 19.09
N ALA A 72 12.85 -0.48 20.15
CA ALA A 72 12.38 -1.79 20.60
C ALA A 72 10.93 -1.70 21.10
N GLY A 73 10.23 -2.84 21.11
CA GLY A 73 8.83 -2.91 21.57
C GLY A 73 7.79 -2.55 20.51
N TYR A 74 8.20 -2.42 19.24
CA TYR A 74 7.30 -2.17 18.11
C TYR A 74 7.41 -3.27 17.06
N VAL A 75 6.26 -3.75 16.56
CA VAL A 75 6.19 -4.71 15.47
C VAL A 75 6.30 -3.98 14.13
N THR A 76 7.13 -4.51 13.22
CA THR A 76 7.27 -4.00 11.85
C THR A 76 6.09 -4.44 10.96
N THR A 77 4.89 -3.90 11.22
CA THR A 77 3.66 -4.13 10.46
C THR A 77 2.78 -2.87 10.45
N MET A 78 1.85 -2.78 9.51
CA MET A 78 0.84 -1.71 9.47
C MET A 78 -0.42 -2.05 10.28
N TYR A 79 -0.63 -3.34 10.59
CA TYR A 79 -1.75 -3.84 11.38
C TYR A 79 -1.30 -5.09 12.14
N ASP A 80 -1.59 -5.15 13.43
CA ASP A 80 -1.30 -6.30 14.30
C ASP A 80 -2.60 -6.76 14.98
N PRO A 81 -3.06 -7.99 14.75
CA PRO A 81 -4.33 -8.48 15.33
C PRO A 81 -4.26 -8.69 16.84
N GLU A 82 -3.06 -8.86 17.41
CA GLU A 82 -2.83 -9.00 18.85
C GLU A 82 -2.77 -7.64 19.57
N GLY A 83 -2.87 -6.53 18.84
CA GLY A 83 -2.90 -5.18 19.42
C GLY A 83 -1.55 -4.67 19.92
N ARG A 84 -0.43 -5.29 19.55
CA ARG A 84 0.90 -4.80 19.93
C ARG A 84 1.19 -3.44 19.29
N PRO A 85 2.07 -2.61 19.90
CA PRO A 85 2.54 -1.39 19.26
C PRO A 85 3.17 -1.68 17.89
N THR A 86 2.81 -0.91 16.88
CA THR A 86 3.31 -1.11 15.51
C THR A 86 3.98 0.14 14.97
N VAL A 87 4.86 -0.02 13.99
CA VAL A 87 5.53 1.12 13.33
C VAL A 87 4.54 2.13 12.74
N ASN A 88 3.32 1.71 12.39
CA ASN A 88 2.26 2.62 11.96
C ASN A 88 1.92 3.70 13.01
N GLN A 89 2.00 3.36 14.31
CA GLN A 89 1.72 4.30 15.39
C GLN A 89 2.79 5.38 15.52
N LEU A 90 4.02 5.10 15.08
CA LEU A 90 5.12 6.06 15.05
C LEU A 90 4.97 7.04 13.87
N MET A 91 4.19 6.69 12.85
CA MET A 91 3.99 7.46 11.62
C MET A 91 2.73 8.34 11.66
N LYS A 92 2.18 8.61 12.85
CA LYS A 92 1.01 9.49 13.02
C LYS A 92 1.32 10.87 12.44
N GLY A 93 0.40 11.39 11.62
CA GLY A 93 0.51 12.72 10.99
C GLY A 93 0.89 12.69 9.51
N LEU A 94 1.33 11.54 8.97
CA LEU A 94 1.51 11.40 7.53
C LEU A 94 0.15 11.31 6.83
N LYS A 95 -0.02 12.08 5.75
CA LYS A 95 -1.23 12.04 4.91
C LYS A 95 -1.17 10.88 3.93
N GLU A 96 0.02 10.57 3.46
CA GLU A 96 0.30 9.51 2.50
C GLU A 96 0.54 8.16 3.20
N ARG A 97 -0.01 7.09 2.62
CA ARG A 97 0.19 5.73 3.11
C ARG A 97 1.58 5.22 2.73
N VAL A 98 2.43 4.95 3.72
CA VAL A 98 3.73 4.28 3.56
C VAL A 98 3.69 2.86 4.14
N TYR A 99 4.69 2.05 3.82
CA TYR A 99 4.92 0.71 4.37
C TYR A 99 6.42 0.47 4.57
N PRO A 100 6.79 -0.38 5.54
CA PRO A 100 8.19 -0.68 5.81
C PRO A 100 8.84 -1.42 4.63
N VAL A 101 10.10 -1.07 4.36
CA VAL A 101 11.01 -1.80 3.46
C VAL A 101 11.84 -2.72 4.34
N GLY A 102 11.55 -4.02 4.26
CA GLY A 102 12.13 -5.01 5.15
C GLY A 102 11.48 -5.03 6.53
N ARG A 103 12.13 -5.72 7.47
CA ARG A 103 11.62 -5.95 8.82
C ARG A 103 12.74 -5.89 9.84
N LEU A 104 12.44 -5.29 10.99
CA LEU A 104 13.17 -5.49 12.24
C LEU A 104 12.29 -6.27 13.21
N ASP A 105 12.90 -7.12 14.02
CA ASP A 105 12.19 -7.88 15.04
C ASP A 105 11.65 -6.96 16.14
N TYR A 106 10.72 -7.49 16.94
CA TYR A 106 10.05 -6.73 18.00
C TYR A 106 11.06 -6.13 19.00
N ALA A 107 12.07 -6.91 19.39
CA ALA A 107 13.11 -6.50 20.32
C ALA A 107 14.28 -5.73 19.66
N SER A 108 14.32 -5.66 18.33
CA SER A 108 15.40 -4.98 17.60
C SER A 108 15.14 -3.49 17.44
N GLU A 109 16.23 -2.73 17.48
CA GLU A 109 16.26 -1.29 17.22
C GLU A 109 17.08 -0.98 15.97
N GLY A 110 16.88 0.21 15.41
CA GLY A 110 17.75 0.75 14.36
C GLY A 110 17.02 1.20 13.11
N LEU A 111 17.78 1.34 12.03
CA LEU A 111 17.27 1.89 10.77
C LEU A 111 16.22 0.98 10.14
N LEU A 112 15.03 1.53 9.95
CA LEU A 112 13.95 0.97 9.17
C LEU A 112 13.53 2.00 8.10
N LEU A 113 13.59 1.60 6.84
CA LEU A 113 13.09 2.44 5.75
C LEU A 113 11.58 2.25 5.60
N LEU A 114 10.86 3.32 5.27
CA LEU A 114 9.46 3.26 4.86
C LEU A 114 9.24 4.03 3.57
N THR A 115 8.36 3.51 2.71
CA THR A 115 8.03 4.19 1.45
C THR A 115 6.62 3.84 0.97
N ASN A 116 6.11 4.63 0.04
CA ASN A 116 4.96 4.28 -0.79
C ASN A 116 5.39 3.75 -2.19
N ASP A 117 6.68 3.80 -2.52
CA ASP A 117 7.27 3.30 -3.76
C ASP A 117 7.56 1.79 -3.70
N GLY A 118 6.71 1.02 -4.37
CA GLY A 118 6.79 -0.43 -4.31
C GLY A 118 7.92 -1.00 -5.15
N GLU A 119 8.40 -0.25 -6.13
CA GLU A 119 9.52 -0.66 -6.97
C GLU A 119 10.83 -0.47 -6.21
N PHE A 120 11.02 0.70 -5.59
CA PHE A 120 12.15 0.94 -4.70
C PHE A 120 12.20 -0.09 -3.56
N ALA A 121 11.08 -0.32 -2.88
CA ALA A 121 11.02 -1.29 -1.79
C ALA A 121 11.45 -2.70 -2.23
N ASN A 122 11.08 -3.11 -3.45
CA ASN A 122 11.48 -4.40 -3.99
C ASN A 122 12.98 -4.44 -4.30
N ARG A 123 13.53 -3.39 -4.93
CA ARG A 123 14.95 -3.31 -5.30
C ARG A 123 15.91 -3.30 -4.10
N VAL A 124 15.49 -2.71 -2.98
CA VAL A 124 16.30 -2.70 -1.74
C VAL A 124 16.35 -4.07 -1.06
N MET A 125 15.31 -4.89 -1.27
CA MET A 125 15.14 -6.20 -0.61
C MET A 125 15.60 -7.39 -1.46
N SER A 126 15.80 -7.18 -2.77
CA SER A 126 16.25 -8.19 -3.74
C SER A 126 17.76 -8.22 -3.86
#